data_AF-A0A923Y168-F1
#
_entry.id   AF-A0A923Y168-F1
#
_cell.length_a   1.000
_cell.length_b   1.000
_cell.length_c   1.000
_cell.angle_alpha   90.00
_cell.angle_beta   90.00
_cell.angle_gamma   90.00
#
_symmetry.space_group_name_H-M   'P 1'
#
loop_
_entity.id
_entity.type
_entity.pdbx_description
1 polymer ?
#
loop_
_entity_poly.entity_id
_entity_poly.type
_entity_poly.pdbx_seq_one_letter_code
_entity_poly.pdbx_strand_id
1 'polypeptide(L)'
;VATLNRALDMGVDIVGGIPHFERTMEEGRLSVEALCRIAADRGLPVDMHCDETDDPMSRHVETLAAQTVRFGLQGRVAGSHLTSMHSMDNYYVSKLIPLIAEAGMNVIPNPLINIMLQGRHDSYPKRRGMTRVPELMAAGINVSFGHDCVMDPWYSMGSGDMLEVGHMAIHVAQMASVADKTTIFNALTVNSARTMGLQGYGLEVGCFADMVILQARDPAEALRLKAVKLAVIRRGQVIARTPARVGELLIAGREGMIDPSLGFAPDY
;
A
#
# COMPACT_ATOMS: atom_id res chain seq x y z
N VAL A 1 -0.22 14.45 -22.83
CA VAL A 1 1.20 14.19 -22.49
C VAL A 1 2.10 15.43 -22.36
N ALA A 2 1.82 16.57 -23.01
CA ALA A 2 2.71 17.75 -22.95
C ALA A 2 2.97 18.27 -21.52
N THR A 3 1.93 18.42 -20.70
CA THR A 3 2.05 18.83 -19.30
C THR A 3 2.88 17.86 -18.46
N LEU A 4 2.69 16.55 -18.69
CA LEU A 4 3.49 15.51 -18.02
C LEU A 4 4.97 15.65 -18.38
N ASN A 5 5.30 15.75 -19.67
CA ASN A 5 6.69 15.95 -20.09
C ASN A 5 7.31 17.17 -19.42
N ARG A 6 6.59 18.30 -19.37
CA ARG A 6 7.05 19.49 -18.65
C ARG A 6 7.29 19.22 -17.16
N ALA A 7 6.43 18.47 -16.49
CA ALA A 7 6.62 18.12 -15.07
C ALA A 7 7.86 17.23 -14.87
N LEU A 8 8.08 16.26 -15.76
CA LEU A 8 9.28 15.42 -15.75
C LEU A 8 10.54 16.26 -16.01
N ASP A 9 10.49 17.23 -16.93
CA ASP A 9 11.59 18.15 -17.21
C ASP A 9 11.88 19.09 -16.03
N MET A 10 10.92 19.28 -15.11
CA MET A 10 11.08 20.02 -13.86
C MET A 10 11.63 19.17 -12.70
N GLY A 11 11.85 17.86 -12.91
CA GLY A 11 12.47 16.97 -11.92
C GLY A 11 11.50 16.04 -11.18
N VAL A 12 10.31 15.75 -11.75
CA VAL A 12 9.47 14.65 -11.25
C VAL A 12 10.05 13.32 -11.72
N ASP A 13 10.27 12.39 -10.78
CA ASP A 13 11.00 11.13 -11.04
C ASP A 13 10.10 9.92 -11.34
N ILE A 14 8.77 10.07 -11.29
CA ILE A 14 7.82 8.97 -11.49
C ILE A 14 6.76 9.39 -12.51
N VAL A 15 6.48 8.52 -13.49
CA VAL A 15 5.39 8.74 -14.44
C VAL A 15 4.07 8.25 -13.84
N GLY A 16 3.14 9.17 -13.63
CA GLY A 16 1.80 8.87 -13.16
C GLY A 16 0.74 8.80 -14.27
N GLY A 17 -0.46 8.33 -13.93
CA GLY A 17 -1.64 8.39 -14.78
C GLY A 17 -2.90 7.83 -14.12
N ILE A 18 -4.05 8.07 -14.74
CA ILE A 18 -5.38 7.73 -14.21
C ILE A 18 -6.33 7.22 -15.33
N PRO A 19 -6.03 6.07 -15.96
CA PRO A 19 -6.67 5.67 -17.21
C PRO A 19 -8.19 5.44 -17.12
N HIS A 20 -8.68 5.02 -15.95
CA HIS A 20 -10.11 4.79 -15.71
C HIS A 20 -10.93 6.10 -15.64
N PHE A 21 -10.26 7.26 -15.60
CA PHE A 21 -10.89 8.58 -15.59
C PHE A 21 -10.82 9.29 -16.96
N GLU A 22 -10.16 8.68 -17.95
CA GLU A 22 -10.24 9.14 -19.33
C GLU A 22 -11.67 9.00 -19.86
N ARG A 23 -12.04 9.80 -20.86
CA ARG A 23 -13.45 9.90 -21.30
C ARG A 23 -13.98 8.60 -21.91
N THR A 24 -13.08 7.78 -22.47
CA THR A 24 -13.42 6.50 -23.07
C THR A 24 -12.41 5.42 -22.67
N MET A 25 -12.86 4.16 -22.69
CA MET A 25 -11.98 3.01 -22.45
C MET A 25 -10.78 2.97 -23.40
N GLU A 26 -10.97 3.37 -24.66
CA GLU A 26 -9.89 3.41 -25.64
C GLU A 26 -8.88 4.52 -25.33
N GLU A 27 -9.32 5.71 -24.92
CA GLU A 27 -8.40 6.75 -24.47
C GLU A 27 -7.64 6.33 -23.21
N GLY A 28 -8.29 5.64 -22.27
CA GLY A 28 -7.61 5.03 -21.11
C GLY A 28 -6.54 4.01 -21.51
N ARG A 29 -6.82 3.17 -22.51
CA ARG A 29 -5.84 2.22 -23.04
C ARG A 29 -4.66 2.94 -23.72
N LEU A 30 -4.94 3.95 -24.55
CA LEU A 30 -3.94 4.75 -25.25
C LEU A 30 -3.09 5.58 -24.30
N SER A 31 -3.67 6.09 -23.20
CA SER A 31 -2.93 6.85 -22.19
C SER A 31 -1.92 5.94 -21.48
N VAL A 32 -2.30 4.73 -21.05
CA VAL A 32 -1.35 3.76 -20.47
C VAL A 32 -0.18 3.47 -21.41
N GLU A 33 -0.44 3.20 -22.69
CA GLU A 33 0.63 2.97 -23.68
C GLU A 33 1.56 4.18 -23.82
N ALA A 34 1.01 5.38 -23.93
CA ALA A 34 1.82 6.59 -24.05
C ALA A 34 2.67 6.85 -22.80
N LEU A 35 2.10 6.65 -21.60
CA LEU A 35 2.78 6.86 -20.32
C LEU A 35 3.91 5.85 -20.10
N CYS A 36 3.66 4.56 -20.35
CA CYS A 36 4.70 3.54 -20.27
C CYS A 36 5.83 3.79 -21.27
N ARG A 37 5.53 4.21 -22.51
CA ARG A 37 6.57 4.59 -23.48
C ARG A 37 7.41 5.76 -22.97
N ILE A 38 6.79 6.83 -22.46
CA ILE A 38 7.51 7.98 -21.89
C ILE A 38 8.42 7.55 -20.74
N ALA A 39 7.94 6.68 -19.85
CA ALA A 39 8.72 6.15 -18.75
C ALA A 39 9.93 5.36 -19.24
N ALA A 40 9.74 4.49 -20.23
CA ALA A 40 10.82 3.71 -20.83
C ALA A 40 11.87 4.58 -21.52
N ASP A 41 11.45 5.53 -22.35
CA ASP A 41 12.33 6.46 -23.06
C ASP A 41 13.18 7.30 -22.09
N ARG A 42 12.63 7.62 -20.92
CA ARG A 42 13.31 8.42 -19.88
C ARG A 42 14.02 7.57 -18.81
N GLY A 43 13.86 6.24 -18.83
CA GLY A 43 14.39 5.35 -17.81
C GLY A 43 13.72 5.46 -16.42
N LEU A 44 12.51 6.02 -16.35
CA LEU A 44 11.79 6.30 -15.10
C LEU A 44 10.83 5.15 -14.72
N PRO A 45 10.49 5.00 -13.42
CA PRO A 45 9.40 4.14 -12.97
C PRO A 45 8.02 4.71 -13.30
N VAL A 46 7.00 3.86 -13.18
CA VAL A 46 5.58 4.19 -13.36
C VAL A 46 4.80 3.87 -12.08
N ASP A 47 3.92 4.77 -11.66
CA ASP A 47 2.91 4.50 -10.63
C ASP A 47 1.54 5.03 -11.09
N MET A 48 0.65 4.11 -11.43
CA MET A 48 -0.64 4.44 -12.05
C MET A 48 -1.76 4.37 -11.00
N HIS A 49 -2.61 5.41 -10.90
CA HIS A 49 -3.94 5.26 -10.29
C HIS A 49 -4.78 4.35 -11.21
N CYS A 50 -4.67 3.04 -10.99
CA CYS A 50 -5.13 2.05 -11.93
C CYS A 50 -6.44 1.44 -11.45
N ASP A 51 -7.48 1.61 -12.27
CA ASP A 51 -8.81 1.04 -12.03
C ASP A 51 -9.37 1.30 -10.60
N GLU A 52 -9.29 2.56 -10.14
CA GLU A 52 -9.91 3.00 -8.88
C GLU A 52 -11.42 3.24 -9.08
N THR A 53 -12.16 2.16 -9.29
CA THR A 53 -13.60 2.18 -9.55
C THR A 53 -14.24 0.85 -9.20
N ASP A 54 -15.55 0.85 -8.98
CA ASP A 54 -16.34 -0.37 -8.73
C ASP A 54 -16.81 -1.08 -10.02
N ASP A 55 -16.43 -0.55 -11.19
CA ASP A 55 -16.78 -1.12 -12.50
C ASP A 55 -15.91 -2.36 -12.84
N PRO A 56 -16.48 -3.57 -12.93
CA PRO A 56 -15.73 -4.78 -13.30
C PRO A 56 -15.20 -4.80 -14.74
N MET A 57 -15.61 -3.84 -15.59
CA MET A 57 -15.09 -3.66 -16.94
C MET A 57 -13.89 -2.72 -17.00
N SER A 58 -13.58 -1.99 -15.91
CA SER A 58 -12.37 -1.18 -15.80
C SER A 58 -11.16 -2.10 -15.56
N ARG A 59 -10.41 -2.37 -16.65
CA ARG A 59 -9.37 -3.41 -16.74
C ARG A 59 -8.06 -2.85 -17.30
N HIS A 60 -7.76 -1.59 -17.04
CA HIS A 60 -6.54 -0.96 -17.55
C HIS A 60 -5.28 -1.61 -16.98
N VAL A 61 -5.35 -2.28 -15.84
CA VAL A 61 -4.25 -3.09 -15.28
C VAL A 61 -3.77 -4.18 -16.24
N GLU A 62 -4.64 -4.78 -17.07
CA GLU A 62 -4.21 -5.74 -18.09
C GLU A 62 -3.36 -5.04 -19.16
N THR A 63 -3.77 -3.83 -19.57
CA THR A 63 -2.98 -3.00 -20.50
C THR A 63 -1.67 -2.59 -19.85
N LEU A 64 -1.68 -2.19 -18.58
CA LEU A 64 -0.48 -1.79 -17.84
C LEU A 64 0.52 -2.93 -17.74
N ALA A 65 0.08 -4.15 -17.41
CA ALA A 65 0.93 -5.34 -17.39
C ALA A 65 1.52 -5.63 -18.78
N ALA A 66 0.71 -5.59 -19.84
CA ALA A 66 1.17 -5.82 -21.21
C ALA A 66 2.20 -4.77 -21.66
N GLN A 67 1.96 -3.48 -21.38
CA GLN A 67 2.90 -2.41 -21.75
C GLN A 67 4.17 -2.43 -20.88
N THR A 68 4.06 -2.89 -19.62
CA THR A 68 5.22 -3.10 -18.75
C THR A 68 6.22 -4.06 -19.39
N VAL A 69 5.73 -5.22 -19.87
CA VAL A 69 6.56 -6.19 -20.58
C VAL A 69 7.05 -5.63 -21.91
N ARG A 70 6.16 -5.03 -22.71
CA ARG A 70 6.47 -4.53 -24.05
C ARG A 70 7.58 -3.48 -24.07
N PHE A 71 7.63 -2.62 -23.06
CA PHE A 71 8.60 -1.53 -22.96
C PHE A 71 9.77 -1.81 -22.01
N GLY A 72 9.92 -3.04 -21.51
CA GLY A 72 11.06 -3.40 -20.65
C GLY A 72 11.04 -2.70 -19.28
N LEU A 73 9.85 -2.50 -18.72
CA LEU A 73 9.64 -1.80 -17.45
C LEU A 73 9.47 -2.76 -16.26
N GLN A 74 9.68 -4.06 -16.43
CA GLN A 74 9.49 -5.04 -15.36
C GLN A 74 10.27 -4.65 -14.10
N GLY A 75 9.61 -4.77 -12.94
CA GLY A 75 10.16 -4.35 -11.64
C GLY A 75 10.12 -2.84 -11.36
N ARG A 76 9.69 -2.01 -12.31
CA ARG A 76 9.64 -0.54 -12.19
C ARG A 76 8.22 0.05 -12.31
N VAL A 77 7.20 -0.79 -12.33
CA VAL A 77 5.80 -0.37 -12.49
C VAL A 77 4.99 -0.75 -11.26
N ALA A 78 4.21 0.19 -10.75
CA ALA A 78 3.19 -0.02 -9.75
C ALA A 78 1.81 0.30 -10.32
N GLY A 79 0.83 -0.54 -9.98
CA GLY A 79 -0.58 -0.16 -10.01
C GLY A 79 -1.03 0.20 -8.59
N SER A 80 -1.42 1.44 -8.39
CA SER A 80 -2.10 1.89 -7.16
C SER A 80 -3.60 1.64 -7.28
N HIS A 81 -4.24 1.34 -6.15
CA HIS A 81 -5.68 1.02 -5.98
C HIS A 81 -6.11 -0.36 -6.50
N LEU A 82 -6.27 -0.53 -7.81
CA LEU A 82 -6.85 -1.72 -8.46
C LEU A 82 -8.17 -2.19 -7.82
N THR A 83 -9.01 -1.24 -7.40
CA THR A 83 -10.25 -1.57 -6.66
C THR A 83 -11.25 -2.31 -7.54
N SER A 84 -11.24 -2.09 -8.86
CA SER A 84 -12.12 -2.81 -9.78
C SER A 84 -11.90 -4.33 -9.76
N MET A 85 -10.69 -4.80 -9.44
CA MET A 85 -10.37 -6.23 -9.33
C MET A 85 -11.19 -6.95 -8.24
N HIS A 86 -11.65 -6.21 -7.21
CA HIS A 86 -12.60 -6.73 -6.23
C HIS A 86 -13.90 -7.20 -6.90
N SER A 87 -14.30 -6.55 -7.99
CA SER A 87 -15.59 -6.72 -8.65
C SER A 87 -15.51 -7.50 -9.96
N MET A 88 -14.32 -7.70 -10.51
CA MET A 88 -14.11 -8.49 -11.71
C MET A 88 -14.58 -9.94 -11.55
N ASP A 89 -14.99 -10.53 -12.67
CA ASP A 89 -15.25 -11.96 -12.79
C ASP A 89 -14.01 -12.79 -12.39
N ASN A 90 -14.24 -13.89 -11.68
CA ASN A 90 -13.15 -14.71 -11.12
C ASN A 90 -12.33 -15.41 -12.20
N TYR A 91 -12.93 -15.80 -13.33
CA TYR A 91 -12.19 -16.41 -14.42
C TYR A 91 -11.27 -15.38 -15.09
N TYR A 92 -11.74 -14.14 -15.27
CA TYR A 92 -10.86 -13.08 -15.77
C TYR A 92 -9.68 -12.82 -14.84
N VAL A 93 -9.92 -12.75 -13.52
CA VAL A 93 -8.86 -12.52 -12.53
C VAL A 93 -7.85 -13.66 -12.47
N SER A 94 -8.27 -14.92 -12.64
CA SER A 94 -7.36 -16.07 -12.62
C SER A 94 -6.33 -16.03 -13.77
N LYS A 95 -6.67 -15.39 -14.90
CA LYS A 95 -5.73 -15.04 -15.98
C LYS A 95 -4.92 -13.79 -15.64
N LEU A 96 -5.55 -12.76 -15.09
CA LEU A 96 -4.94 -11.45 -14.87
C LEU A 96 -3.80 -11.48 -13.85
N ILE A 97 -3.97 -12.18 -12.72
CA ILE A 97 -2.95 -12.25 -11.66
C ILE A 97 -1.60 -12.78 -12.21
N PRO A 98 -1.56 -13.91 -12.96
CA PRO A 98 -0.34 -14.35 -13.63
C PRO A 98 0.30 -13.31 -14.55
N LEU A 99 -0.48 -12.50 -15.28
CA LEU A 99 0.06 -11.44 -16.14
C LEU A 99 0.72 -10.31 -15.33
N ILE A 100 0.13 -9.93 -14.20
CA ILE A 100 0.71 -8.94 -13.28
C ILE A 100 2.03 -9.47 -12.70
N ALA A 101 2.07 -10.75 -12.34
CA ALA A 101 3.26 -11.43 -11.84
C ALA A 101 4.37 -11.51 -12.92
N GLU A 102 4.03 -11.91 -14.15
CA GLU A 102 4.96 -11.96 -15.29
C GLU A 102 5.56 -10.56 -15.58
N ALA A 103 4.73 -9.53 -15.50
CA ALA A 103 5.16 -8.14 -15.67
C ALA A 103 6.06 -7.64 -14.53
N GLY A 104 6.18 -8.37 -13.42
CA GLY A 104 6.95 -7.95 -12.25
C GLY A 104 6.45 -6.63 -11.66
N MET A 105 5.13 -6.41 -11.69
CA MET A 105 4.51 -5.19 -11.18
C MET A 105 4.39 -5.22 -9.65
N ASN A 106 4.35 -4.04 -9.06
CA ASN A 106 3.95 -3.82 -7.67
C ASN A 106 2.47 -3.42 -7.61
N VAL A 107 1.79 -3.70 -6.49
CA VAL A 107 0.39 -3.32 -6.28
C VAL A 107 0.25 -2.56 -4.95
N ILE A 108 -0.43 -1.41 -4.98
CA ILE A 108 -0.56 -0.49 -3.83
C ILE A 108 -2.04 -0.22 -3.49
N PRO A 109 -2.72 -1.12 -2.78
CA PRO A 109 -4.02 -0.83 -2.19
C PRO A 109 -3.92 0.18 -1.04
N ASN A 110 -5.00 0.94 -0.84
CA ASN A 110 -5.11 2.00 0.16
C ASN A 110 -6.31 1.72 1.08
N PRO A 111 -6.19 0.82 2.09
CA PRO A 111 -7.31 0.25 2.82
C PRO A 111 -8.25 1.27 3.45
N LEU A 112 -7.70 2.35 4.02
CA LEU A 112 -8.47 3.42 4.66
C LEU A 112 -9.35 4.18 3.65
N ILE A 113 -8.83 4.42 2.44
CA ILE A 113 -9.51 5.22 1.43
C ILE A 113 -10.41 4.33 0.58
N ASN A 114 -9.95 3.15 0.18
CA ASN A 114 -10.75 2.22 -0.62
C ASN A 114 -12.05 1.83 0.11
N ILE A 115 -12.00 1.51 1.41
CA ILE A 115 -13.23 1.17 2.17
C ILE A 115 -14.20 2.37 2.31
N MET A 116 -13.68 3.60 2.17
CA MET A 116 -14.46 4.83 2.29
C MET A 116 -15.07 5.28 0.96
N LEU A 117 -14.35 5.10 -0.16
CA LEU A 117 -14.77 5.57 -1.48
C LEU A 117 -15.48 4.50 -2.31
N GLN A 118 -15.15 3.23 -2.12
CA GLN A 118 -15.78 2.14 -2.86
C GLN A 118 -17.12 1.71 -2.25
N GLY A 119 -17.93 1.00 -3.04
CA GLY A 119 -19.27 0.57 -2.68
C GLY A 119 -20.27 1.72 -2.55
N ARG A 120 -19.92 2.95 -2.97
CA ARG A 120 -20.78 4.14 -2.85
C ARG A 120 -22.00 4.07 -3.78
N HIS A 121 -21.90 3.33 -4.88
CA HIS A 121 -23.00 3.09 -5.80
C HIS A 121 -23.83 1.84 -5.47
N ASP A 122 -23.40 1.02 -4.50
CA ASP A 122 -24.18 -0.12 -4.03
C ASP A 122 -25.26 0.33 -3.03
N SER A 123 -26.43 -0.31 -3.08
CA SER A 123 -27.39 -0.30 -1.99
C SER A 123 -26.98 -1.33 -0.92
N TYR A 124 -27.66 -2.47 -0.85
CA TYR A 124 -27.27 -3.63 -0.05
C TYR A 124 -27.47 -4.94 -0.85
N PRO A 125 -26.51 -5.88 -0.79
CA PRO A 125 -25.25 -5.83 -0.03
C PRO A 125 -24.26 -4.79 -0.59
N LYS A 126 -23.42 -4.21 0.29
CA LYS A 126 -22.39 -3.23 -0.05
C LYS A 126 -21.01 -3.89 -0.09
N ARG A 127 -20.29 -3.74 -1.21
CA ARG A 127 -18.95 -4.32 -1.37
C ARG A 127 -17.90 -3.61 -0.51
N ARG A 128 -16.77 -4.29 -0.26
CA ARG A 128 -15.59 -3.69 0.40
C ARG A 128 -14.76 -2.84 -0.55
N GLY A 129 -14.59 -3.32 -1.79
CA GLY A 129 -13.94 -2.57 -2.87
C GLY A 129 -12.42 -2.44 -2.74
N MET A 130 -11.74 -3.17 -1.86
CA MET A 130 -10.28 -3.25 -1.89
C MET A 130 -9.83 -4.36 -2.84
N THR A 131 -8.71 -4.17 -3.55
CA THR A 131 -8.15 -5.19 -4.45
C THR A 131 -7.85 -6.52 -3.74
N ARG A 132 -7.57 -7.58 -4.52
CA ARG A 132 -7.45 -8.97 -4.06
C ARG A 132 -6.09 -9.28 -3.41
N VAL A 133 -5.83 -8.62 -2.28
CA VAL A 133 -4.53 -8.66 -1.58
C VAL A 133 -4.05 -10.09 -1.29
N PRO A 134 -4.84 -10.98 -0.66
CA PRO A 134 -4.36 -12.33 -0.37
C PRO A 134 -3.93 -13.10 -1.62
N GLU A 135 -4.72 -13.02 -2.70
CA GLU A 135 -4.47 -13.72 -3.95
C GLU A 135 -3.24 -13.16 -4.69
N LEU A 136 -3.07 -11.83 -4.70
CA LEU A 136 -1.89 -11.19 -5.27
C LEU A 136 -0.62 -11.60 -4.52
N MET A 137 -0.64 -11.54 -3.19
CA MET A 137 0.49 -11.96 -2.36
C MET A 137 0.82 -13.45 -2.53
N ALA A 138 -0.20 -14.31 -2.60
CA ALA A 138 -0.03 -15.75 -2.82
C ALA A 138 0.58 -16.07 -4.19
N ALA A 139 0.35 -15.22 -5.19
CA ALA A 139 0.97 -15.31 -6.51
C ALA A 139 2.40 -14.73 -6.57
N GLY A 140 2.96 -14.28 -5.44
CA GLY A 140 4.31 -13.71 -5.35
C GLY A 140 4.41 -12.26 -5.83
N ILE A 141 3.28 -11.58 -6.07
CA ILE A 141 3.27 -10.16 -6.45
C ILE A 141 3.60 -9.32 -5.22
N ASN A 142 4.46 -8.32 -5.40
CA ASN A 142 4.80 -7.40 -4.32
C ASN A 142 3.63 -6.46 -4.04
N VAL A 143 3.00 -6.62 -2.87
CA VAL A 143 1.91 -5.75 -2.41
C VAL A 143 2.40 -4.88 -1.25
N SER A 144 2.21 -3.57 -1.36
CA SER A 144 2.45 -2.59 -0.30
C SER A 144 1.17 -1.81 0.02
N PHE A 145 1.06 -1.20 1.20
CA PHE A 145 -0.10 -0.37 1.54
C PHE A 145 0.24 1.11 1.62
N GLY A 146 -0.64 1.95 1.06
CA GLY A 146 -0.59 3.40 1.22
C GLY A 146 -1.64 3.92 2.20
N HIS A 147 -1.32 5.04 2.85
CA HIS A 147 -2.33 5.83 3.57
C HIS A 147 -3.20 6.61 2.57
N ASP A 148 -2.61 7.00 1.43
CA ASP A 148 -3.22 7.77 0.35
C ASP A 148 -3.55 9.20 0.77
N CYS A 149 -4.65 9.40 1.48
CA CYS A 149 -5.17 10.72 1.83
C CYS A 149 -5.02 11.02 3.33
N VAL A 150 -4.64 12.24 3.70
CA VAL A 150 -4.64 12.75 5.08
C VAL A 150 -5.23 14.15 5.10
N MET A 151 -6.44 14.30 5.64
CA MET A 151 -7.16 15.58 5.75
C MET A 151 -7.31 16.31 4.41
N ASP A 152 -7.82 15.62 3.39
CA ASP A 152 -7.95 16.13 2.03
C ASP A 152 -9.37 15.92 1.46
N PRO A 153 -9.64 16.30 0.18
CA PRO A 153 -10.97 16.19 -0.40
C PRO A 153 -11.58 14.78 -0.45
N TRP A 154 -10.76 13.73 -0.41
CA TRP A 154 -11.23 12.33 -0.49
C TRP A 154 -11.33 11.68 0.89
N TYR A 155 -10.51 12.11 1.86
CA TYR A 155 -10.53 11.59 3.22
C TYR A 155 -10.35 12.68 4.26
N SER A 156 -11.41 12.96 5.01
CA SER A 156 -11.44 13.99 6.08
C SER A 156 -10.87 13.53 7.42
N MET A 157 -10.23 12.36 7.45
CA MET A 157 -9.52 11.82 8.60
C MET A 157 -8.04 11.62 8.24
N GLY A 158 -7.32 10.83 9.04
CA GLY A 158 -5.95 10.43 8.79
C GLY A 158 -4.99 11.09 9.77
N SER A 159 -4.06 10.28 10.28
CA SER A 159 -3.02 10.71 11.22
C SER A 159 -1.62 10.60 10.63
N GLY A 160 -1.50 10.08 9.40
CA GLY A 160 -0.22 9.70 8.79
C GLY A 160 0.39 8.44 9.40
N ASP A 161 -0.37 7.69 10.21
CA ASP A 161 0.12 6.49 10.89
C ASP A 161 -0.09 5.22 10.05
N MET A 162 1.00 4.65 9.54
CA MET A 162 0.97 3.41 8.77
C MET A 162 0.48 2.19 9.58
N LEU A 163 0.54 2.19 10.91
CA LEU A 163 -0.05 1.12 11.72
C LEU A 163 -1.59 1.17 11.69
N GLU A 164 -2.20 2.35 11.48
CA GLU A 164 -3.65 2.47 11.25
C GLU A 164 -4.03 1.87 9.88
N VAL A 165 -3.21 2.12 8.87
CA VAL A 165 -3.36 1.53 7.53
C VAL A 165 -3.30 0.00 7.61
N GLY A 166 -2.27 -0.56 8.26
CA GLY A 166 -2.16 -2.01 8.43
C GLY A 166 -3.28 -2.61 9.28
N HIS A 167 -3.71 -1.91 10.34
CA HIS A 167 -4.86 -2.33 11.13
C HIS A 167 -6.12 -2.43 10.27
N MET A 168 -6.39 -1.45 9.41
CA MET A 168 -7.52 -1.51 8.47
C MET A 168 -7.34 -2.64 7.44
N ALA A 169 -6.13 -2.82 6.92
CA ALA A 169 -5.81 -3.89 5.97
C ALA A 169 -6.19 -5.28 6.50
N ILE A 170 -5.86 -5.59 7.77
CA ILE A 170 -6.23 -6.85 8.43
C ILE A 170 -7.73 -7.13 8.29
N HIS A 171 -8.55 -6.12 8.55
CA HIS A 171 -10.01 -6.26 8.58
C HIS A 171 -10.60 -6.38 7.18
N VAL A 172 -10.18 -5.51 6.25
CA VAL A 172 -10.76 -5.46 4.91
C VAL A 172 -10.32 -6.66 4.06
N ALA A 173 -9.04 -7.07 4.19
CA ALA A 173 -8.49 -8.25 3.51
C ALA A 173 -8.84 -9.58 4.20
N GLN A 174 -9.39 -9.55 5.42
CA GLN A 174 -9.65 -10.73 6.26
C GLN A 174 -8.38 -11.57 6.55
N MET A 175 -7.28 -10.88 6.81
CA MET A 175 -5.95 -11.44 7.03
C MET A 175 -5.56 -11.27 8.52
N ALA A 176 -6.08 -12.14 9.38
CA ALA A 176 -6.06 -11.95 10.84
C ALA A 176 -5.21 -12.97 11.64
N SER A 177 -4.62 -13.97 10.98
CA SER A 177 -3.71 -14.91 11.65
C SER A 177 -2.41 -14.21 12.09
N VAL A 178 -1.62 -14.87 12.95
CA VAL A 178 -0.31 -14.34 13.37
C VAL A 178 0.63 -14.14 12.17
N ALA A 179 0.62 -15.11 11.25
CA ALA A 179 1.39 -15.03 10.00
C ALA A 179 0.89 -13.88 9.12
N ASP A 180 -0.42 -13.71 8.99
CA ASP A 180 -1.02 -12.62 8.21
C ASP A 180 -0.61 -11.24 8.72
N LYS A 181 -0.62 -11.03 10.04
CA LYS A 181 -0.21 -9.75 10.65
C LYS A 181 1.25 -9.43 10.34
N THR A 182 2.12 -10.44 10.38
CA THR A 182 3.53 -10.28 9.98
C THR A 182 3.63 -9.90 8.49
N THR A 183 2.87 -10.58 7.62
CA THR A 183 2.81 -10.26 6.19
C THR A 183 2.32 -8.84 5.94
N ILE A 184 1.27 -8.38 6.65
CA ILE A 184 0.76 -7.01 6.54
C ILE A 184 1.78 -6.00 7.06
N PHE A 185 2.49 -6.28 8.15
CA PHE A 185 3.54 -5.40 8.64
C PHE A 185 4.69 -5.27 7.62
N ASN A 186 5.08 -6.37 6.97
CA ASN A 186 6.05 -6.34 5.86
C ASN A 186 5.52 -5.52 4.67
N ALA A 187 4.22 -5.55 4.40
CA ALA A 187 3.56 -4.73 3.39
C ALA A 187 3.58 -3.21 3.70
N LEU A 188 3.81 -2.82 4.95
CA LEU A 188 4.03 -1.41 5.34
C LEU A 188 5.50 -0.98 5.29
N THR A 189 6.43 -1.95 5.23
CA THR A 189 7.87 -1.73 5.44
C THR A 189 8.67 -2.22 4.26
N VAL A 190 9.08 -3.50 4.26
CA VAL A 190 9.96 -4.11 3.27
C VAL A 190 9.37 -4.07 1.86
N ASN A 191 8.08 -4.38 1.72
CA ASN A 191 7.45 -4.37 0.40
C ASN A 191 7.30 -2.94 -0.14
N SER A 192 6.99 -1.96 0.73
CA SER A 192 6.94 -0.55 0.34
C SER A 192 8.31 -0.03 -0.09
N ALA A 193 9.38 -0.41 0.61
CA ALA A 193 10.74 -0.08 0.23
C ALA A 193 11.11 -0.67 -1.14
N ARG A 194 10.66 -1.91 -1.42
CA ARG A 194 10.81 -2.56 -2.73
C ARG A 194 10.03 -1.81 -3.82
N THR A 195 8.77 -1.46 -3.57
CA THR A 195 7.94 -0.67 -4.50
C THR A 195 8.61 0.66 -4.86
N MET A 196 9.22 1.32 -3.87
CA MET A 196 9.94 2.59 -4.06
C MET A 196 11.37 2.43 -4.62
N GLY A 197 11.88 1.20 -4.79
CA GLY A 197 13.25 0.95 -5.27
C GLY A 197 14.37 1.40 -4.31
N LEU A 198 14.08 1.52 -3.01
CA LEU A 198 15.03 2.04 -2.02
C LEU A 198 16.24 1.12 -1.86
N GLN A 199 17.43 1.71 -1.93
CA GLN A 199 18.70 1.02 -1.67
C GLN A 199 19.11 1.17 -0.20
N GLY A 200 19.80 0.17 0.35
CA GLY A 200 20.30 0.21 1.73
C GLY A 200 19.20 0.23 2.81
N TYR A 201 17.97 -0.17 2.47
CA TYR A 201 16.86 -0.31 3.42
C TYR A 201 16.92 -1.68 4.10
N GLY A 202 16.76 -1.72 5.42
CA GLY A 202 16.74 -2.95 6.20
C GLY A 202 17.47 -2.79 7.54
N LEU A 203 17.45 -3.86 8.34
CA LEU A 203 18.15 -3.92 9.63
C LEU A 203 19.40 -4.82 9.58
N GLU A 204 19.82 -5.21 8.38
CA GLU A 204 21.01 -6.04 8.16
C GLU A 204 22.29 -5.20 8.20
N VAL A 205 23.41 -5.84 8.55
CA VAL A 205 24.73 -5.16 8.53
C VAL A 205 25.05 -4.70 7.11
N GLY A 206 25.33 -3.40 6.95
CA GLY A 206 25.58 -2.76 5.66
C GLY A 206 24.42 -1.89 5.17
N CYS A 207 23.20 -2.07 5.70
CA CYS A 207 22.10 -1.13 5.50
C CYS A 207 22.36 0.21 6.20
N PHE A 208 21.61 1.23 5.83
CA PHE A 208 21.61 2.49 6.56
C PHE A 208 21.08 2.28 7.98
N ALA A 209 21.65 3.01 8.95
CA ALA A 209 21.17 3.03 10.34
C ALA A 209 19.88 3.87 10.47
N ASP A 210 18.83 3.47 9.74
CA ASP A 210 17.50 4.06 9.73
C ASP A 210 16.51 3.05 10.33
N MET A 211 15.85 3.41 11.44
CA MET A 211 14.90 2.52 12.11
C MET A 211 13.92 3.28 12.98
N VAL A 212 12.80 2.64 13.30
CA VAL A 212 11.79 3.13 14.23
C VAL A 212 11.68 2.15 15.39
N ILE A 213 11.75 2.65 16.62
CA ILE A 213 11.55 1.84 17.82
C ILE A 213 10.07 1.92 18.22
N LEU A 214 9.37 0.79 18.16
CA LEU A 214 7.95 0.69 18.51
C LEU A 214 7.79 0.14 19.93
N GLN A 215 6.83 0.68 20.69
CA GLN A 215 6.42 0.14 21.99
C GLN A 215 5.53 -1.10 21.81
N ALA A 216 6.12 -2.19 21.33
CA ALA A 216 5.48 -3.48 21.11
C ALA A 216 6.51 -4.62 21.18
N ARG A 217 6.07 -5.82 21.53
CA ARG A 217 6.95 -7.02 21.56
C ARG A 217 7.34 -7.49 20.17
N ASP A 218 6.42 -7.38 19.22
CA ASP A 218 6.57 -7.90 17.86
C ASP A 218 5.70 -7.12 16.85
N PRO A 219 5.84 -7.39 15.53
CA PRO A 219 5.01 -6.77 14.49
C PRO A 219 3.49 -6.97 14.64
N ALA A 220 3.04 -8.12 15.14
CA ALA A 220 1.63 -8.41 15.29
C ALA A 220 1.01 -7.55 16.41
N GLU A 221 1.72 -7.40 17.53
CA GLU A 221 1.33 -6.52 18.63
C GLU A 221 1.47 -5.04 18.26
N ALA A 222 2.46 -4.68 17.42
CA ALA A 222 2.56 -3.33 16.89
C ALA A 222 1.30 -2.91 16.12
N LEU A 223 0.77 -3.80 15.26
CA LEU A 223 -0.48 -3.57 14.53
C LEU A 223 -1.70 -3.58 15.47
N ARG A 224 -1.80 -4.56 16.38
CA ARG A 224 -2.94 -4.69 17.31
C ARG A 224 -3.07 -3.47 18.22
N LEU A 225 -1.96 -3.02 18.80
CA LEU A 225 -1.94 -1.91 19.76
C LEU A 225 -1.83 -0.54 19.10
N LYS A 226 -1.57 -0.49 17.79
CA LYS A 226 -1.16 0.73 17.07
C LYS A 226 -0.05 1.43 17.85
N ALA A 227 1.05 0.69 18.01
CA ALA A 227 2.11 1.00 18.96
C ALA A 227 2.70 2.40 18.78
N VAL A 228 3.09 2.99 19.91
CA VAL A 228 3.79 4.27 19.97
C VAL A 228 5.17 4.14 19.32
N LYS A 229 5.56 5.12 18.52
CA LYS A 229 6.91 5.25 17.95
C LYS A 229 7.77 5.95 18.99
N LEU A 230 8.45 5.18 19.84
CA LEU A 230 9.28 5.68 20.94
C LEU A 230 10.46 6.53 20.43
N ALA A 231 11.06 6.13 19.32
CA ALA A 231 12.13 6.86 18.66
C ALA A 231 12.15 6.63 17.16
N VAL A 232 12.54 7.67 16.41
CA VAL A 232 12.88 7.58 14.99
C VAL A 232 14.36 7.88 14.84
N ILE A 233 15.09 6.96 14.22
CA ILE A 233 16.53 7.04 13.99
C ILE A 233 16.75 7.12 12.48
N ARG A 234 17.54 8.09 12.05
CA ARG A 234 17.94 8.26 10.65
C ARG A 234 19.44 8.49 10.60
N ARG A 235 20.14 7.65 9.82
CA ARG A 235 21.60 7.67 9.66
C ARG A 235 22.33 7.66 11.02
N GLY A 236 21.83 6.83 11.95
CA GLY A 236 22.39 6.69 13.29
C GLY A 236 22.07 7.82 14.27
N GLN A 237 21.29 8.83 13.86
CA GLN A 237 20.89 9.96 14.70
C GLN A 237 19.42 9.84 15.11
N VAL A 238 19.11 10.05 16.38
CA VAL A 238 17.72 10.13 16.85
C VAL A 238 17.13 11.47 16.42
N ILE A 239 16.15 11.45 15.53
CA ILE A 239 15.52 12.65 14.96
C ILE A 239 14.15 12.97 15.57
N ALA A 240 13.51 12.00 16.24
CA ALA A 240 12.25 12.19 16.96
C ALA A 240 12.14 11.22 18.14
N ARG A 241 11.39 11.62 19.18
CA ARG A 241 11.06 10.80 20.35
C ARG A 241 9.62 11.03 20.78
N THR A 242 8.97 9.96 21.25
CA THR A 242 7.64 10.03 21.87
C THR A 242 7.70 9.32 23.22
N PRO A 243 7.13 9.89 24.31
CA PRO A 243 7.02 9.19 25.59
C PRO A 243 6.28 7.86 25.44
N ALA A 244 6.69 6.86 26.23
CA ALA A 244 5.95 5.60 26.31
C ALA A 244 4.52 5.85 26.80
N ARG A 245 3.56 5.11 26.25
CA ARG A 245 2.19 5.11 26.71
C ARG A 245 2.08 4.15 27.89
N VAL A 246 1.81 4.70 29.07
CA VAL A 246 1.56 3.92 30.30
C VAL A 246 0.23 4.39 30.87
N GLY A 247 -0.66 3.45 31.15
CA GLY A 247 -1.94 3.74 31.79
C GLY A 247 -1.82 3.71 33.30
N GLU A 248 -2.47 4.65 33.99
CA GLU A 248 -2.56 4.67 35.45
C GLU A 248 -3.85 3.98 35.91
N LEU A 249 -3.75 3.11 36.92
CA LEU A 249 -4.89 2.41 37.52
C LEU A 249 -5.12 2.90 38.94
N LEU A 250 -6.25 3.57 39.14
CA LEU A 250 -6.70 4.06 40.44
C LEU A 250 -7.64 3.04 41.13
N ILE A 251 -7.29 1.75 41.05
CA ILE A 251 -8.06 0.65 41.64
C ILE A 251 -7.25 0.04 42.78
N ALA A 252 -7.77 0.12 44.00
CA ALA A 252 -7.11 -0.42 45.19
C ALA A 252 -6.80 -1.92 45.03
N GLY A 253 -5.58 -2.32 45.39
CA GLY A 253 -5.12 -3.71 45.32
C GLY A 253 -4.70 -4.21 43.93
N ARG A 254 -4.65 -3.34 42.91
CA ARG A 254 -4.09 -3.63 41.59
C ARG A 254 -2.76 -2.91 41.39
N GLU A 255 -1.97 -3.36 40.42
CA GLU A 255 -0.79 -2.61 39.96
C GLU A 255 -1.22 -1.22 39.47
N GLY A 256 -0.54 -0.18 39.95
CA GLY A 256 -0.93 1.22 39.69
C GLY A 256 -0.59 1.70 38.28
N MET A 257 0.23 0.98 37.53
CA MET A 257 0.67 1.35 36.18
C MET A 257 0.60 0.14 35.25
N ILE A 258 0.08 0.32 34.04
CA ILE A 258 0.03 -0.71 33.00
C ILE A 258 0.74 -0.22 31.74
N ASP A 259 1.78 -0.95 31.33
CA ASP A 259 2.36 -0.84 30.00
C ASP A 259 1.60 -1.79 29.06
N PRO A 260 0.86 -1.28 28.05
CA PRO A 260 0.11 -2.12 27.12
C PRO A 260 0.97 -3.16 26.37
N SER A 261 2.24 -2.84 26.12
CA SER A 261 3.18 -3.72 25.40
C SER A 261 3.69 -4.88 26.25
N LEU A 262 3.63 -4.75 27.57
CA LEU A 262 4.03 -5.80 28.51
C LEU A 262 2.82 -6.54 29.09
N GLY A 263 1.77 -5.81 29.45
CA GLY A 263 0.61 -6.34 30.19
C GLY A 263 -0.50 -6.94 29.32
N PHE A 264 -0.56 -6.62 28.02
CA PHE A 264 -1.60 -7.15 27.11
C PHE A 264 -1.05 -8.05 26.00
N ALA A 265 0.26 -8.21 25.91
CA ALA A 265 0.88 -9.06 24.91
C ALA A 265 0.73 -10.53 25.35
N PRO A 266 0.09 -11.38 24.54
CA PRO A 266 -0.11 -12.78 24.91
C PRO A 266 1.23 -13.55 24.86
N ASP A 267 1.38 -14.53 25.73
CA ASP A 267 2.52 -15.45 25.72
C ASP A 267 2.18 -16.63 24.80
N TYR A 268 2.40 -16.48 23.49
CA TYR A 268 2.22 -17.55 22.50
C TYR A 268 3.51 -18.34 22.30
#